data_AF-A0A1W1Y462-F1
#
_entry.id   AF-A0A1W1Y462-F1
#
_cell.length_a   1.000
_cell.length_b   1.000
_cell.length_c   1.000
_cell.angle_alpha   90.00
_cell.angle_beta   90.00
_cell.angle_gamma   90.00
#
_symmetry.space_group_name_H-M   'P 1'
#
loop_
_entity.id
_entity.type
_entity.pdbx_description
1 polymer ?
#
loop_
_entity_poly.entity_id
_entity_poly.type
_entity_poly.pdbx_seq_one_letter_code
_entity_poly.pdbx_strand_id
1 'polypeptide(L)'
;MRRKITVLLITIFVLGVFGCSKPEPEPDPHQLTLDKVVELSSKGEELTWEDFEEYHGVECGSGLYIVRYDIDDDYELVIGGTSAVGSPMYINLVRKDSEDESGVIDIRTEDVQEFIEEA
;
A
#
# COMPACT_ATOMS: atom_id res chain seq x y z
N MET A 1 70.56 -5.43 -1.96
CA MET A 1 70.62 -5.13 -0.51
C MET A 1 69.25 -5.36 0.10
N ARG A 2 69.19 -6.22 1.12
CA ARG A 2 67.97 -6.62 1.84
C ARG A 2 67.71 -5.63 2.97
N ARG A 3 66.50 -5.11 3.10
CA ARG A 3 65.99 -4.60 4.38
C ARG A 3 64.61 -5.19 4.61
N LYS A 4 64.60 -6.33 5.30
CA LYS A 4 63.39 -6.85 5.95
C LYS A 4 63.12 -5.93 7.13
N ILE A 5 61.96 -5.30 7.18
CA ILE A 5 61.44 -4.70 8.42
C ILE A 5 60.05 -5.31 8.62
N THR A 6 60.04 -6.34 9.45
CA THR A 6 58.87 -6.93 10.07
C THR A 6 58.34 -5.94 11.09
N VAL A 7 57.11 -5.47 10.95
CA VAL A 7 56.29 -4.97 12.07
C VAL A 7 54.91 -5.56 11.93
N LEU A 8 54.69 -6.60 12.74
CA LEU A 8 53.40 -7.18 13.07
C LEU A 8 52.68 -6.16 13.96
N LEU A 9 51.68 -5.45 13.42
CA LEU A 9 50.68 -4.74 14.22
C LEU A 9 49.32 -5.32 13.88
N ILE A 10 48.98 -6.36 14.63
CA ILE A 10 47.61 -6.84 14.80
C ILE A 10 46.88 -5.75 15.57
N THR A 11 46.24 -4.82 14.87
CA THR A 11 45.16 -4.02 15.43
C THR A 11 43.86 -4.66 15.00
N ILE A 12 43.36 -5.54 15.88
CA ILE A 12 41.95 -5.91 15.95
C ILE A 12 41.18 -4.60 16.17
N PHE A 13 40.60 -4.06 15.10
CA PHE A 13 39.48 -3.13 15.20
C PHE A 13 38.20 -3.91 14.92
N VAL A 14 37.98 -4.94 15.74
CA VAL A 14 36.64 -5.49 15.96
C VAL A 14 36.07 -4.64 17.08
N LEU A 15 35.08 -3.81 16.75
CA LEU A 15 34.03 -3.21 17.59
C LEU A 15 33.71 -1.82 17.02
N GLY A 16 32.59 -1.68 16.30
CA GLY A 16 32.07 -0.34 16.04
C GLY A 16 31.03 -0.13 14.95
N VAL A 17 30.62 -1.14 14.18
CA VAL A 17 29.47 -0.99 13.25
C VAL A 17 28.69 -2.30 13.16
N PHE A 18 28.26 -2.83 14.30
CA PHE A 18 26.91 -3.38 14.34
C PHE A 18 26.01 -2.16 14.51
N GLY A 19 25.81 -1.42 13.42
CA GLY A 19 24.63 -0.57 13.34
C GLY A 19 23.46 -1.52 13.61
N CYS A 20 22.73 -1.28 14.70
CA CYS A 20 21.39 -1.82 14.82
C CYS A 20 20.59 -1.17 13.68
N SER A 21 20.71 -1.68 12.46
CA SER A 21 19.68 -1.54 11.46
C SER A 21 18.45 -2.11 12.16
N LYS A 22 17.52 -1.23 12.58
CA LYS A 22 16.20 -1.71 12.95
C LYS A 22 15.75 -2.56 11.75
N PRO A 23 15.32 -3.82 11.95
CA PRO A 23 14.68 -4.52 10.86
C PRO A 23 13.55 -3.61 10.38
N GLU A 24 13.55 -3.26 9.10
CA GLU A 24 12.36 -2.68 8.50
C GLU A 24 11.21 -3.63 8.82
N PRO A 25 10.04 -3.10 9.21
CA PRO A 25 8.90 -3.95 9.50
C PRO A 25 8.70 -4.88 8.31
N GLU A 26 8.59 -6.18 8.60
CA GLU A 26 8.23 -7.17 7.59
C GLU A 26 6.93 -6.70 6.91
N PRO A 27 6.82 -6.78 5.58
CA PRO A 27 5.64 -6.31 4.87
C PRO A 27 4.39 -7.01 5.42
N ASP A 28 3.39 -6.24 5.81
CA ASP A 28 2.12 -6.79 6.27
C ASP A 28 1.36 -7.38 5.06
N PRO A 29 1.14 -8.70 5.00
CA PRO A 29 0.48 -9.33 3.86
C PRO A 29 -0.99 -8.90 3.70
N HIS A 30 -1.58 -8.31 4.74
CA HIS A 30 -2.97 -7.81 4.74
C HIS A 30 -3.05 -6.30 4.48
N GLN A 31 -1.93 -5.64 4.20
CA GLN A 31 -1.91 -4.27 3.71
C GLN A 31 -2.28 -4.24 2.23
N LEU A 32 -3.32 -3.49 1.86
CA LEU A 32 -3.67 -3.29 0.46
C LEU A 32 -2.62 -2.41 -0.22
N THR A 33 -2.23 -2.74 -1.45
CA THR A 33 -1.24 -1.99 -2.23
C THR A 33 -1.83 -1.50 -3.54
N LEU A 34 -1.25 -0.44 -4.13
CA LEU A 34 -1.66 0.04 -5.47
C LEU A 34 -1.53 -1.05 -6.54
N ASP A 35 -0.45 -1.84 -6.52
CA ASP A 35 -0.27 -2.98 -7.44
C ASP A 35 -1.45 -3.95 -7.37
N LYS A 36 -1.96 -4.22 -6.16
CA LYS A 36 -3.11 -5.09 -5.96
C LYS A 36 -4.40 -4.43 -6.43
N VAL A 37 -4.58 -3.12 -6.23
CA VAL A 37 -5.73 -2.38 -6.76
C VAL A 37 -5.76 -2.42 -8.30
N VAL A 38 -4.60 -2.27 -8.96
CA VAL A 38 -4.46 -2.42 -10.41
C VAL A 38 -4.76 -3.86 -10.87
N GLU A 39 -4.33 -4.87 -10.12
CA GLU A 39 -4.69 -6.26 -10.42
C GLU A 39 -6.21 -6.49 -10.31
N LEU A 40 -6.83 -6.02 -9.21
CA LEU A 40 -8.25 -6.19 -8.93
C LEU A 40 -9.14 -5.42 -9.91
N SER A 41 -8.73 -4.23 -10.36
CA SER A 41 -9.51 -3.41 -11.31
C SER A 41 -9.80 -4.15 -12.63
N SER A 42 -8.96 -5.10 -13.02
CA SER A 42 -9.18 -5.94 -14.21
C SER A 42 -10.47 -6.77 -14.18
N LYS A 43 -11.06 -6.99 -12.99
CA LYS A 43 -12.36 -7.66 -12.82
C LYS A 43 -13.54 -6.74 -13.16
N GLY A 44 -13.36 -5.42 -13.19
CA GLY A 44 -14.40 -4.45 -13.48
C GLY A 44 -15.63 -4.63 -12.58
N GLU A 45 -16.81 -4.66 -13.17
CA GLU A 45 -18.09 -4.82 -12.46
C GLU A 45 -18.29 -6.18 -11.78
N GLU A 46 -17.39 -7.14 -11.97
CA GLU A 46 -17.40 -8.41 -11.22
C GLU A 46 -16.81 -8.28 -9.81
N LEU A 47 -16.20 -7.13 -9.46
CA LEU A 47 -15.69 -6.88 -8.12
C LEU A 47 -16.79 -6.90 -7.05
N THR A 48 -16.48 -7.55 -5.94
CA THR A 48 -17.35 -7.73 -4.79
C THR A 48 -16.63 -7.36 -3.49
N TRP A 49 -17.36 -7.32 -2.38
CA TRP A 49 -16.77 -7.14 -1.04
C TRP A 49 -15.76 -8.23 -0.68
N GLU A 50 -16.01 -9.48 -1.11
CA GLU A 50 -15.16 -10.64 -0.81
C GLU A 50 -13.75 -10.50 -1.38
N ASP A 51 -13.60 -9.77 -2.49
CA ASP A 51 -12.29 -9.49 -3.10
C ASP A 51 -11.38 -8.64 -2.21
N PHE A 52 -11.94 -7.99 -1.18
CA PHE A 52 -11.21 -7.10 -0.28
C PHE A 52 -11.24 -7.55 1.18
N GLU A 53 -11.88 -8.69 1.51
CA GLU A 53 -12.03 -9.18 2.89
C GLU A 53 -10.70 -9.53 3.57
N GLU A 54 -9.68 -9.88 2.78
CA GLU A 54 -8.36 -10.24 3.31
C GLU A 54 -7.53 -9.01 3.74
N TYR A 55 -7.91 -7.80 3.36
CA TYR A 55 -7.13 -6.58 3.65
C TYR A 55 -7.65 -5.83 4.88
N HIS A 56 -6.77 -5.07 5.52
CA HIS A 56 -7.11 -4.24 6.67
C HIS A 56 -8.04 -3.07 6.28
N GLY A 57 -9.34 -3.27 6.44
CA GLY A 57 -10.37 -2.26 6.23
C GLY A 57 -10.97 -1.72 7.53
N VAL A 58 -11.30 -0.43 7.56
CA VAL A 58 -12.01 0.23 8.65
C VAL A 58 -13.41 0.60 8.21
N GLU A 59 -14.43 0.03 8.86
CA GLU A 59 -15.82 0.43 8.66
C GLU A 59 -16.07 1.83 9.28
N CYS A 60 -16.51 2.78 8.47
CA CYS A 60 -16.69 4.18 8.90
C CYS A 60 -18.02 4.80 8.47
N GLY A 61 -18.95 4.01 7.95
CA GLY A 61 -20.23 4.48 7.42
C GLY A 61 -21.26 4.85 8.48
N SER A 62 -22.14 5.81 8.16
CA SER A 62 -23.33 6.12 8.96
C SER A 62 -24.55 6.10 8.03
N GLY A 63 -25.24 4.95 7.97
CA GLY A 63 -26.41 4.70 7.11
C GLY A 63 -26.07 3.89 5.86
N LEU A 64 -24.93 4.15 5.23
CA LEU A 64 -24.31 3.25 4.26
C LEU A 64 -23.27 2.38 4.95
N TYR A 65 -23.05 1.18 4.42
CA TYR A 65 -21.89 0.36 4.75
C TYR A 65 -20.71 0.88 3.93
N ILE A 66 -19.68 1.39 4.61
CA ILE A 66 -18.50 1.98 3.99
C ILE A 66 -17.27 1.42 4.66
N VAL A 67 -16.36 0.86 3.88
CA VAL A 67 -15.05 0.37 4.34
C VAL A 67 -13.97 1.19 3.66
N ARG A 68 -13.03 1.70 4.47
CA ARG A 68 -11.82 2.39 3.99
C ARG A 68 -10.62 1.50 4.17
N TYR A 69 -9.80 1.39 3.13
CA TYR A 69 -8.53 0.69 3.13
C TYR A 69 -7.44 1.72 2.94
N ASP A 70 -6.59 1.88 3.95
CA ASP A 70 -5.36 2.65 3.81
C ASP A 70 -4.44 1.91 2.83
N ILE A 71 -3.84 2.60 1.85
CA ILE A 71 -2.90 1.99 0.91
C ILE A 71 -1.48 2.44 1.23
N ASP A 72 -1.25 3.75 1.20
CA ASP A 72 0.00 4.42 1.53
C ASP A 72 -0.27 5.89 1.94
N ASP A 73 0.74 6.75 1.99
CA ASP A 73 0.59 8.15 2.40
C ASP A 73 -0.31 8.96 1.44
N ASP A 74 -0.42 8.56 0.18
CA ASP A 74 -1.05 9.33 -0.90
C ASP A 74 -2.44 8.78 -1.25
N TYR A 75 -2.69 7.49 -1.05
CA TYR A 75 -3.91 6.82 -1.50
C TYR A 75 -4.68 6.09 -0.39
N GLU A 76 -5.99 6.04 -0.56
CA GLU A 76 -6.90 5.10 0.11
C GLU A 76 -7.89 4.51 -0.89
N LEU A 77 -8.40 3.31 -0.61
CA LEU A 77 -9.55 2.74 -1.31
C LEU A 77 -10.80 2.88 -0.44
N VAL A 78 -11.90 3.36 -1.01
CA VAL A 78 -13.18 3.53 -0.32
C VAL A 78 -14.26 2.74 -1.05
N ILE A 79 -14.79 1.72 -0.38
CA ILE A 79 -15.86 0.87 -0.90
C ILE A 79 -17.14 1.18 -0.15
N GLY A 80 -18.23 1.44 -0.86
CA GLY A 80 -19.50 1.80 -0.26
C GLY A 80 -20.69 1.11 -0.88
N GLY A 81 -21.68 0.78 -0.06
CA GLY A 81 -22.96 0.23 -0.48
C GLY A 81 -24.03 0.29 0.60
N THR A 82 -25.21 -0.25 0.29
CA THR A 82 -26.33 -0.27 1.24
C THR A 82 -26.10 -1.24 2.40
N SER A 83 -25.28 -2.28 2.20
CA SER A 83 -24.88 -3.25 3.20
C SER A 83 -23.61 -3.99 2.76
N ALA A 84 -23.05 -4.83 3.63
CA ALA A 84 -21.97 -5.77 3.29
C ALA A 84 -22.44 -6.96 2.40
N VAL A 85 -23.72 -7.00 2.03
CA VAL A 85 -24.32 -8.05 1.19
C VAL A 85 -24.78 -7.45 -0.14
N GLY A 86 -24.46 -8.12 -1.24
CA GLY A 86 -24.73 -7.65 -2.60
C GLY A 86 -23.57 -6.87 -3.19
N SER A 87 -23.78 -6.26 -4.36
CA SER A 87 -22.72 -5.51 -5.05
C SER A 87 -22.43 -4.17 -4.37
N PRO A 88 -21.15 -3.76 -4.27
CA PRO A 88 -20.80 -2.39 -3.94
C PRO A 88 -21.49 -1.39 -4.89
N MET A 89 -21.86 -0.23 -4.35
CA MET A 89 -22.36 0.89 -5.17
C MET A 89 -21.22 1.60 -5.87
N TYR A 90 -20.07 1.71 -5.21
CA TYR A 90 -18.83 2.29 -5.73
C TYR A 90 -17.60 1.59 -5.11
N ILE A 91 -16.50 1.60 -5.84
CA ILE A 91 -15.19 1.12 -5.40
C ILE A 91 -14.16 2.17 -5.83
N ASN A 92 -13.93 3.15 -4.95
CA ASN A 92 -13.21 4.36 -5.31
C ASN A 92 -11.76 4.32 -4.85
N LEU A 93 -10.82 4.57 -5.78
CA LEU A 93 -9.45 4.94 -5.42
C LEU A 93 -9.40 6.45 -5.23
N VAL A 94 -8.89 6.91 -4.09
CA VAL A 94 -8.92 8.32 -3.67
C VAL A 94 -7.51 8.81 -3.37
N ARG A 95 -7.12 9.95 -3.93
CA ARG A 95 -5.95 10.72 -3.54
C ARG A 95 -6.26 11.51 -2.26
N LYS A 96 -5.48 11.30 -1.21
CA LYS A 96 -5.72 11.90 0.13
C LYS A 96 -5.46 13.40 0.19
N ASP A 97 -4.64 13.92 -0.72
CA ASP A 97 -4.26 15.33 -0.79
C ASP A 97 -5.18 16.16 -1.71
N SER A 98 -6.05 15.52 -2.49
CA SER A 98 -6.98 16.21 -3.38
C SER A 98 -8.20 16.75 -2.63
N GLU A 99 -8.56 18.00 -2.93
CA GLU A 99 -9.76 18.65 -2.40
C GLU A 99 -10.93 18.67 -3.40
N ASP A 100 -10.73 18.16 -4.62
CA ASP A 100 -11.73 18.18 -5.68
C ASP A 100 -12.00 16.80 -6.32
N GLU A 101 -12.98 16.77 -7.22
CA GLU A 101 -13.48 15.55 -7.86
C GLU A 101 -12.44 14.88 -8.78
N SER A 102 -11.33 15.53 -9.14
CA SER A 102 -10.25 14.90 -9.91
C SER A 102 -9.39 13.94 -9.08
N GLY A 103 -9.53 13.96 -7.75
CA GLY A 103 -8.81 13.07 -6.84
C GLY A 103 -9.48 11.72 -6.61
N VAL A 104 -10.48 11.34 -7.40
CA VAL A 104 -11.23 10.10 -7.21
C VAL A 104 -11.61 9.45 -8.53
N ILE A 105 -11.49 8.12 -8.61
CA ILE A 105 -11.99 7.31 -9.72
C ILE A 105 -12.66 6.03 -9.19
N ASP A 106 -13.63 5.49 -9.91
CA ASP A 106 -14.16 4.14 -9.68
C ASP A 106 -13.33 3.10 -10.43
N ILE A 107 -12.64 2.23 -9.70
CA ILE A 107 -11.68 1.27 -10.26
C ILE A 107 -12.33 0.21 -11.17
N ARG A 108 -13.66 0.12 -11.18
CA ARG A 108 -14.39 -0.85 -12.03
C ARG A 108 -14.53 -0.38 -13.46
N THR A 109 -14.50 0.93 -13.69
CA THR A 109 -14.86 1.55 -14.98
C THR A 109 -13.82 2.50 -15.53
N GLU A 110 -12.90 2.98 -14.70
CA GLU A 110 -11.90 3.99 -15.06
C GLU A 110 -10.48 3.41 -15.09
N ASP A 111 -9.55 4.12 -15.73
CA ASP A 111 -8.16 3.67 -15.87
C ASP A 111 -7.36 3.97 -14.60
N VAL A 112 -7.15 2.94 -13.79
CA VAL A 112 -6.42 3.02 -12.52
C VAL A 112 -4.94 3.34 -12.74
N GLN A 113 -4.34 2.82 -13.81
CA GLN A 113 -2.91 3.03 -14.07
C GLN A 113 -2.66 4.49 -14.48
N GLU A 114 -3.49 5.01 -15.39
CA GLU A 114 -3.44 6.42 -15.80
C GLU A 114 -3.62 7.34 -14.59
N PHE A 115 -4.60 7.06 -13.73
CA PHE A 115 -4.86 7.84 -12.52
C PHE A 115 -3.69 7.85 -11.52
N ILE A 116 -2.93 6.77 -11.40
CA ILE A 116 -1.75 6.73 -10.52
C ILE A 116 -0.57 7.49 -11.15
N GLU A 117 -0.41 7.41 -12.47
CA GLU A 117 0.70 8.06 -13.18
C GLU A 117 0.55 9.59 -13.32
N GLU A 118 -0.68 10.10 -13.20
CA GLU A 118 -0.97 11.55 -13.21
C GLU A 118 -0.80 12.23 -11.83
N ALA A 119 -0.30 11.53 -10.82
CA ALA A 119 -0.05 12.09 -9.48
C ALA A 119 1.31 12.79 -9.35
#